data_AF-A0A3D4I1E1-F1
#
_entry.id   AF-A0A3D4I1E1-F1
#
_cell.length_a   1.000
_cell.length_b   1.000
_cell.length_c   1.000
_cell.angle_alpha   90.00
_cell.angle_beta   90.00
_cell.angle_gamma   90.00
#
_symmetry.space_group_name_H-M   'P 1'
#
loop_
_entity.id
_entity.type
_entity.pdbx_description
1 polymer ?
#
loop_
_entity_poly.entity_id
_entity_poly.type
_entity_poly.pdbx_seq_one_letter_code
_entity_poly.pdbx_strand_id
1 'polypeptide(L)' 'MLIQLPYDRAGAVKYAETWALKRNPGFPNFDGMGGDCTNFASQCVYAGCKVMNFTKTWSCQEWF' A
#
# COMPACT_ATOMS: atom_id res chain seq x y z
N MET A 1 15.82 -13.51 15.09
CA MET A 1 16.44 -12.19 14.84
C MET A 1 15.46 -11.38 14.01
N LEU A 2 14.89 -10.30 14.57
CA LEU A 2 13.97 -9.43 13.83
C LEU A 2 14.80 -8.42 13.05
N ILE A 3 14.60 -8.36 11.74
CA ILE A 3 15.23 -7.34 10.88
C ILE A 3 14.39 -6.08 11.00
N GLN A 4 14.95 -5.01 11.58
CA GLN A 4 14.29 -3.70 11.57
C GLN A 4 14.59 -3.01 10.24
N LEU A 5 13.61 -3.02 9.34
CA LEU A 5 13.63 -2.19 8.14
C LEU A 5 13.06 -0.81 8.49
N PRO A 6 13.85 0.27 8.40
CA PRO A 6 13.35 1.60 8.68
C PRO A 6 12.31 1.99 7.62
N TYR A 7 11.20 2.59 8.07
CA TYR A 7 10.15 3.09 7.18
C TYR A 7 10.68 4.25 6.32
N ASP A 8 10.69 4.06 4.99
CA ASP A 8 11.07 5.07 4.01
C ASP A 8 9.89 6.04 3.78
N ARG A 9 9.83 7.07 4.63
CA ARG A 9 8.83 8.14 4.53
C ARG A 9 8.89 8.86 3.18
N ALA A 10 10.08 9.06 2.63
CA ALA A 10 10.25 9.76 1.36
C ALA A 10 9.72 8.92 0.19
N GLY A 11 9.93 7.59 0.24
CA GLY A 11 9.36 6.64 -0.71
C GLY A 11 7.83 6.65 -0.73
N ALA A 12 7.20 6.67 0.46
CA ALA A 12 5.75 6.76 0.58
C ALA A 12 5.18 8.08 0.03
N VAL A 13 5.81 9.22 0.35
CA VAL A 13 5.38 10.54 -0.16
C VAL A 13 5.53 10.62 -1.68
N LYS A 14 6.67 10.18 -2.22
CA LYS A 14 6.91 10.17 -3.67
C LYS A 14 5.88 9.30 -4.40
N TYR A 15 5.52 8.17 -3.81
CA TYR A 15 4.47 7.32 -4.36
C TYR A 15 3.12 8.03 -4.37
N ALA A 16 2.75 8.66 -3.25
CA ALA A 16 1.52 9.42 -3.14
C ALA A 16 1.48 10.56 -4.17
N GLU A 17 2.55 11.34 -4.34
CA GLU A 17 2.63 12.41 -5.34
C GLU A 17 2.47 11.89 -6.78
N THR A 18 2.99 10.69 -7.07
CA THR A 18 2.92 10.10 -8.41
C THR A 18 1.51 9.60 -8.75
N TRP A 19 0.81 9.01 -7.78
CA TRP A 19 -0.45 8.30 -7.98
C TRP A 19 -1.67 8.98 -7.33
N ALA A 20 -1.51 10.13 -6.68
CA ALA A 20 -2.64 10.87 -6.10
C ALA A 20 -3.67 11.33 -7.13
N LEU A 21 -3.23 11.58 -8.38
CA LEU A 21 -4.08 12.04 -9.49
C LEU A 21 -4.21 11.01 -10.61
N LYS A 22 -3.59 9.82 -10.45
CA LYS A 22 -3.52 8.78 -11.48
C LYS A 22 -3.66 7.41 -10.84
N ARG A 23 -4.41 6.51 -11.46
CA ARG A 23 -4.55 5.14 -10.96
C ARG A 23 -3.31 4.32 -11.30
N ASN A 24 -2.79 3.57 -10.32
CA ASN A 24 -1.74 2.59 -10.57
C ASN A 24 -2.32 1.32 -11.22
N PRO A 25 -1.98 0.98 -12.47
CA PRO A 25 -2.50 -0.21 -13.15
C PRO A 25 -2.01 -1.53 -12.56
N GLY A 26 -0.98 -1.50 -11.69
CA GLY A 26 -0.48 -2.69 -10.98
C GLY A 26 -1.35 -3.12 -9.80
N PHE A 27 -2.34 -2.32 -9.41
CA PHE A 27 -3.23 -2.62 -8.29
C PHE A 27 -4.68 -2.79 -8.78
N PRO A 28 -5.49 -3.65 -8.13
CA PRO A 28 -6.89 -3.82 -8.48
C PRO A 28 -7.64 -2.50 -8.34
N ASN A 29 -8.61 -2.25 -9.21
CA ASN A 29 -9.47 -1.08 -9.06
C ASN A 29 -10.69 -1.44 -8.21
N PHE A 30 -10.88 -0.72 -7.11
CA PHE A 30 -12.05 -0.85 -6.25
C PHE A 30 -13.07 0.27 -6.45
N ASP A 31 -12.94 1.08 -7.50
CA ASP A 31 -13.98 2.02 -7.93
C ASP A 31 -15.32 1.28 -8.12
N GLY A 32 -16.26 1.54 -7.23
CA GLY A 32 -17.59 0.91 -7.21
C GLY A 32 -17.82 -0.13 -6.11
N MET A 33 -16.78 -0.54 -5.37
CA MET A 33 -16.88 -1.50 -4.25
C MET A 33 -16.69 -0.85 -2.86
N GLY A 34 -16.81 0.49 -2.77
CA GLY A 34 -16.56 1.26 -1.55
C GLY A 34 -15.49 2.34 -1.71
N GLY A 35 -14.81 2.37 -2.86
CA GLY A 35 -13.80 3.37 -3.20
C GLY A 35 -12.37 2.83 -3.13
N ASP A 36 -11.44 3.54 -3.76
CA ASP A 36 -10.04 3.12 -3.89
C ASP A 36 -9.11 3.71 -2.81
N CYS A 37 -9.65 4.50 -1.88
CA CYS A 37 -8.85 5.23 -0.88
C CYS A 37 -8.07 4.30 0.06
N THR A 38 -8.69 3.19 0.46
CA THR A 38 -8.10 2.13 1.28
C THR A 38 -6.91 1.47 0.56
N ASN A 39 -7.12 1.09 -0.69
CA ASN A 39 -6.11 0.48 -1.56
C ASN A 39 -4.95 1.44 -1.82
N PHE A 40 -5.24 2.71 -2.11
CA PHE A 40 -4.22 3.75 -2.28
C PHE A 40 -3.38 3.97 -1.01
N ALA A 41 -3.99 3.96 0.17
CA ALA A 41 -3.27 4.07 1.43
C ALA A 41 -2.34 2.87 1.65
N SER A 42 -2.80 1.64 1.40
CA SER A 42 -1.97 0.43 1.44
C SER A 42 -0.79 0.50 0.47
N GLN A 43 -1.01 0.99 -0.74
CA GLN A 43 0.04 1.19 -1.74
C GLN A 43 1.12 2.16 -1.27
N CYS A 44 0.74 3.27 -0.65
CA CYS A 44 1.68 4.26 -0.09
C CYS A 44 2.52 3.66 1.05
N VAL A 45 1.88 2.90 1.94
CA VAL A 45 2.57 2.21 3.04
C VAL A 45 3.53 1.15 2.48
N TYR A 46 3.12 0.39 1.47
CA TYR A 46 3.99 -0.58 0.82
C TYR A 46 5.21 0.08 0.16
N ALA A 47 5.04 1.24 -0.49
CA ALA A 47 6.16 1.97 -1.09
C ALA A 47 7.21 2.42 -0.04
N GLY A 48 6.77 2.73 1.19
CA GLY A 48 7.68 3.11 2.28
C GLY A 48 8.22 1.95 3.11
N CYS A 49 7.47 0.86 3.27
CA CYS A 49 7.91 -0.31 4.05
C CYS A 49 8.69 -1.33 3.20
N LYS A 50 8.37 -1.45 1.90
CA LYS A 50 8.87 -2.47 0.96
C LYS A 50 8.77 -3.92 1.47
N VAL A 51 7.93 -4.14 2.48
CA VAL A 51 7.64 -5.44 3.08
C VAL A 51 6.14 -5.63 2.99
N MET A 52 5.71 -6.67 2.28
CA MET A 52 4.33 -7.15 2.34
C MET A 52 4.27 -8.37 3.25
N ASN A 53 3.23 -8.43 4.07
CA ASN A 53 2.91 -9.65 4.79
C ASN A 53 2.08 -10.56 3.88
N PHE A 54 2.72 -11.57 3.29
CA PHE A 54 2.06 -12.57 2.43
C PHE A 54 1.43 -13.72 3.22
N THR A 55 1.62 -13.76 4.55
CA THR A 55 1.03 -14.82 5.37
C THR A 55 -0.45 -14.57 5.57
N LYS A 56 -1.24 -15.60 5.26
CA LYS A 56 -2.71 -15.59 5.34
C LYS A 56 -3.15 -15.72 6.80
N THR A 57 -2.87 -14.72 7.62
CA THR A 57 -3.38 -14.64 8.99
C THR A 57 -4.76 -14.00 8.98
N TRP A 58 -5.74 -14.68 9.58
CA TRP A 58 -7.18 -14.38 9.57
C TRP A 58 -7.60 -13.03 10.18
N SER A 59 -6.66 -12.13 10.47
CA SER A 59 -6.94 -10.78 10.94
C SER A 59 -6.21 -9.78 10.04
N CYS A 60 -6.98 -9.01 9.27
CA CYS A 60 -6.52 -7.85 8.50
C CYS A 60 -5.83 -8.14 7.14
N GLN A 61 -6.47 -8.92 6.26
CA GLN A 61 -6.11 -9.00 4.82
C GLN A 61 -7.06 -8.18 3.93
N GLU A 62 -7.71 -7.15 4.46
CA GLU A 62 -8.45 -6.18 3.62
C GLU A 62 -7.56 -5.01 3.16
N TRP A 63 -6.28 -5.00 3.51
CA TRP A 63 -5.37 -3.89 3.25
C TRP A 63 -4.13 -4.29 2.45
N PHE A 64 -4.27 -5.20 1.48
CA PHE A 64 -3.39 -5.31 0.30
C PHE A 64 -4.18 -5.82 -0.91
#